data_AF-A0A059LF92-F1
#
_entry.id   AF-A0A059LF92-F1
#
_cell.length_a   1.000
_cell.length_b   1.000
_cell.length_c   1.000
_cell.angle_alpha   90.00
_cell.angle_beta   90.00
_cell.angle_gamma   90.00
#
_symmetry.space_group_name_H-M   'P 1'
#
loop_
_entity.id
_entity.type
_entity.pdbx_description
1 polymer ?
#
loop_
_entity_poly.entity_id
_entity_poly.type
_entity_poly.pdbx_seq_one_letter_code
_entity_poly.pdbx_strand_id
1 'polypeptide(L)'
;MQVVERDPQLAGLGAAAFVSWIRAYATHDAAVKDIFHVKRLHLGHVAHSFALRQRPSLVAAKSQNVRKREAEAASKPAPGPQGKKLKAKR
;
A
#
# COMPACT_ATOMS: atom_id res chain seq x y z
N MET A 1 -10.64 -0.04 -19.05
CA MET A 1 -9.70 0.23 -17.93
C MET A 1 -8.23 0.19 -18.40
N GLN A 2 -7.86 0.80 -19.54
CA GLN A 2 -6.50 0.65 -20.12
C GLN A 2 -5.48 1.72 -19.66
N VAL A 3 -5.96 2.83 -19.07
CA VAL A 3 -5.13 3.98 -18.72
C VAL A 3 -4.33 3.71 -17.44
N VAL A 4 -4.97 3.13 -16.42
CA VAL A 4 -4.35 2.81 -15.13
C VAL A 4 -3.30 1.69 -15.24
N GLU A 5 -3.43 0.80 -16.24
CA GLU A 5 -2.47 -0.28 -16.47
C GLU A 5 -1.13 0.23 -17.06
N ARG A 6 -1.18 1.29 -17.89
CA ARG A 6 0.00 1.82 -18.57
C ARG A 6 0.85 2.71 -17.68
N ASP A 7 0.24 3.34 -16.69
CA ASP A 7 0.93 4.20 -15.74
C ASP A 7 1.26 3.43 -14.45
N PRO A 8 2.57 3.20 -14.16
CA PRO A 8 2.99 2.45 -12.98
C PRO A 8 2.67 3.14 -11.66
N GLN A 9 2.55 4.47 -11.62
CA GLN A 9 2.18 5.19 -10.39
C GLN A 9 0.70 4.97 -10.06
N LEU A 10 -0.17 5.11 -11.07
CA LEU A 10 -1.60 4.85 -10.98
C LEU A 10 -1.89 3.39 -10.63
N ALA A 11 -1.16 2.43 -11.22
CA ALA A 11 -1.25 1.02 -10.87
C ALA A 11 -0.86 0.75 -9.40
N GLY A 12 0.17 1.45 -8.90
CA GLY A 12 0.60 1.38 -7.50
C GLY A 12 -0.47 1.90 -6.53
N LEU A 13 -1.10 3.04 -6.85
CA LEU A 13 -2.19 3.62 -6.07
C LEU A 13 -3.43 2.72 -6.07
N GLY A 14 -3.80 2.16 -7.22
CA GLY A 14 -4.90 1.19 -7.33
C GLY A 14 -4.66 -0.06 -6.47
N ALA A 15 -3.43 -0.57 -6.47
CA ALA A 15 -3.02 -1.70 -5.64
C ALA A 15 -3.13 -1.39 -4.13
N ALA A 16 -2.68 -0.21 -3.70
CA ALA A 16 -2.78 0.23 -2.31
C ALA A 16 -4.24 0.41 -1.87
N ALA A 17 -5.07 1.03 -2.72
CA ALA A 17 -6.49 1.23 -2.48
C ALA A 17 -7.22 -0.11 -2.31
N PHE A 18 -7.00 -1.07 -3.23
CA PHE A 18 -7.58 -2.41 -3.16
C PHE A 18 -7.26 -3.14 -1.85
N VAL A 19 -5.99 -3.11 -1.40
CA VAL A 19 -5.58 -3.75 -0.15
C VAL A 19 -6.20 -3.07 1.07
N SER A 20 -6.30 -1.74 1.08
CA SER A 20 -6.96 -1.01 2.17
C SER A 20 -8.45 -1.37 2.27
N TRP A 21 -9.13 -1.51 1.13
CA TRP A 21 -10.53 -1.87 1.06
C TRP A 21 -10.78 -3.31 1.55
N ILE A 22 -9.96 -4.29 1.14
CA ILE A 22 -10.08 -5.67 1.64
C ILE A 22 -9.92 -5.71 3.17
N ARG A 23 -8.97 -4.94 3.71
CA ARG A 23 -8.76 -4.88 5.16
C ARG A 23 -9.96 -4.30 5.89
N ALA A 24 -10.54 -3.21 5.38
CA ALA A 24 -11.77 -2.65 5.94
C ALA A 24 -12.96 -3.61 5.80
N TYR A 25 -13.04 -4.35 4.69
CA TYR A 25 -14.08 -5.35 4.46
C TYR A 25 -13.93 -6.56 5.41
N ALA A 26 -12.73 -6.86 5.90
CA ALA A 26 -12.52 -7.95 6.86
C ALA A 26 -12.95 -7.61 8.29
N THR A 27 -13.19 -6.32 8.60
CA THR A 27 -13.47 -5.83 9.96
C THR A 27 -14.96 -5.60 10.24
N HIS A 28 -15.87 -6.24 9.50
CA HIS A 28 -17.30 -6.19 9.80
C HIS A 28 -17.62 -6.82 11.17
N ASP A 29 -18.67 -6.30 11.80
CA ASP A 29 -19.17 -6.77 13.09
C ASP A 29 -19.53 -8.26 13.04
N ALA A 30 -19.37 -8.96 14.17
CA ALA A 30 -19.61 -10.39 14.28
C ALA A 30 -21.05 -10.77 13.86
N ALA A 31 -22.03 -9.90 14.11
CA ALA A 31 -23.43 -10.13 13.76
C ALA A 31 -23.69 -10.24 12.25
N VAL A 32 -22.84 -9.66 11.40
CA VAL A 32 -23.01 -9.64 9.92
C VAL A 32 -21.87 -10.36 9.19
N LYS A 33 -20.91 -10.91 9.92
CA LYS A 33 -19.69 -11.53 9.39
C LYS A 33 -19.97 -12.80 8.57
N ASP A 34 -21.09 -13.45 8.83
CA ASP A 34 -21.55 -14.66 8.13
C ASP A 34 -22.00 -14.34 6.69
N ILE A 35 -22.54 -13.14 6.49
CA ILE A 35 -22.98 -12.60 5.21
C ILE A 35 -21.78 -11.99 4.48
N PHE A 36 -21.00 -11.14 5.16
CA PHE A 36 -19.87 -10.39 4.58
C PHE A 36 -18.52 -11.11 4.74
N HIS A 37 -18.50 -12.43 4.64
CA HIS A 37 -17.27 -13.20 4.81
C HIS A 37 -16.33 -13.04 3.62
N VAL A 38 -15.06 -12.65 3.87
CA VAL A 38 -14.06 -12.37 2.81
C VAL A 38 -13.84 -13.58 1.88
N LYS A 39 -13.96 -14.81 2.39
CA LYS A 39 -13.80 -16.03 1.58
C LYS A 39 -14.91 -16.23 0.54
N ARG A 40 -16.10 -15.65 0.76
CA ARG A 40 -17.24 -15.70 -0.18
C ARG A 40 -17.21 -14.55 -1.19
N LEU A 41 -16.25 -13.64 -1.06
CA LEU A 41 -16.10 -12.48 -1.93
C LEU A 41 -15.22 -12.80 -3.14
N HIS A 42 -15.73 -12.56 -4.35
CA HIS A 42 -14.95 -12.69 -5.58
C HIS A 42 -13.99 -11.51 -5.75
N LEU A 43 -12.78 -11.65 -5.20
CA LEU A 43 -11.71 -10.66 -5.26
C LEU A 43 -11.32 -10.24 -6.69
N GLY A 44 -11.61 -11.06 -7.71
CA GLY A 44 -11.40 -10.72 -9.12
C GLY A 44 -12.29 -9.57 -9.61
N HIS A 45 -13.60 -9.59 -9.29
CA HIS A 45 -14.52 -8.50 -9.68
C HIS A 45 -14.19 -7.21 -8.95
N VAL A 46 -13.81 -7.32 -7.67
CA VAL A 46 -13.36 -6.18 -6.88
C VAL A 46 -12.09 -5.60 -7.49
N ALA A 47 -11.08 -6.41 -7.80
CA ALA A 47 -9.84 -5.95 -8.41
C ALA A 47 -10.07 -5.21 -9.74
N HIS A 48 -11.02 -5.68 -10.55
CA HIS A 48 -11.41 -5.00 -11.79
C HIS A 48 -11.96 -3.59 -11.55
N SER A 49 -12.67 -3.36 -10.44
CA SER A 49 -13.18 -2.02 -10.06
C SER A 49 -12.06 -1.04 -9.71
N PHE A 50 -10.91 -1.55 -9.26
CA PHE A 50 -9.68 -0.76 -9.02
C PHE A 50 -8.75 -0.73 -10.25
N ALA A 51 -9.25 -1.13 -11.42
CA ALA A 51 -8.48 -1.23 -12.67
C ALA A 51 -7.24 -2.14 -12.58
N LEU A 52 -7.25 -3.11 -11.65
CA LEU A 52 -6.17 -4.07 -11.47
C LEU A 52 -6.44 -5.33 -12.28
N ARG A 53 -5.45 -5.72 -13.09
CA ARG A 53 -5.51 -6.91 -13.96
C ARG A 53 -4.71 -8.09 -13.41
N GLN A 54 -3.93 -7.85 -12.37
CA GLN A 54 -3.08 -8.83 -11.70
C GLN A 54 -3.90 -9.71 -10.74
N ARG A 55 -3.47 -10.96 -10.55
CA ARG A 55 -4.11 -11.88 -9.58
C ARG A 55 -4.11 -11.22 -8.19
N PRO A 56 -5.24 -11.18 -7.47
CA PRO A 56 -5.35 -10.50 -6.16
C PRO A 56 -4.29 -10.91 -5.14
N SER A 57 -3.84 -12.18 -5.18
CA SER A 57 -2.76 -12.71 -4.35
C SER A 57 -1.41 -12.01 -4.57
N LEU A 58 -1.12 -11.59 -5.80
CA LEU A 58 0.11 -10.89 -6.16
C LEU A 58 0.08 -9.41 -5.74
N VAL A 59 -1.10 -8.81 -5.68
CA VAL A 59 -1.29 -7.40 -5.29
C VAL A 59 -1.04 -7.21 -3.80
N ALA A 60 -1.54 -8.13 -2.96
CA ALA A 60 -1.32 -8.09 -1.51
C ALA A 60 0.18 -8.20 -1.15
N ALA A 61 0.93 -9.07 -1.83
CA ALA A 61 2.37 -9.26 -1.60
C ALA A 61 3.20 -8.02 -1.98
N LYS A 62 2.87 -7.33 -3.08
CA LYS A 62 3.56 -6.08 -3.48
C LYS A 62 3.31 -4.93 -2.50
N SER A 63 2.10 -4.81 -1.95
CA SER A 63 1.75 -3.71 -1.02
C SER A 63 2.51 -3.78 0.32
N GLN A 64 2.81 -4.99 0.81
CA GLN A 64 3.64 -5.17 2.02
C GLN A 64 5.06 -4.60 1.85
N ASN A 65 5.65 -4.74 0.66
CA ASN A 65 6.99 -4.25 0.36
C ASN A 65 7.04 -2.72 0.24
N VAL A 66 5.98 -2.08 -0.26
CA VAL A 66 5.88 -0.62 -0.33
C VAL A 66 5.79 -0.03 1.08
N ARG A 67 4.92 -0.58 1.94
CA ARG A 67 4.80 -0.12 3.34
C ARG A 67 6.07 -0.34 4.15
N LYS A 68 6.81 -1.43 3.89
CA LYS A 68 8.12 -1.65 4.51
C LYS A 68 9.11 -0.55 4.11
N ARG A 69 9.16 -0.18 2.82
CA ARG A 69 10.01 0.92 2.34
C ARG A 69 9.60 2.28 2.88
N GLU A 70 8.30 2.57 2.98
CA GLU A 70 7.80 3.82 3.55
C GLU A 70 8.04 3.91 5.06
N ALA A 71 7.84 2.83 5.80
CA ALA A 71 8.15 2.76 7.23
C ALA A 71 9.66 2.86 7.50
N GLU A 72 10.50 2.25 6.66
CA GLU A 72 11.96 2.32 6.75
C GLU A 72 12.51 3.68 6.28
N ALA A 73 11.82 4.36 5.37
CA ALA A 73 12.10 5.75 5.00
C ALA A 73 11.68 6.74 6.10
N ALA A 74 10.57 6.47 6.79
CA ALA A 74 10.11 7.26 7.93
C ALA A 74 10.93 7.02 9.21
N SER A 75 11.63 5.88 9.33
CA SER A 75 12.47 5.55 10.49
C SER A 75 13.94 6.01 10.37
N LYS A 76 14.38 6.57 9.22
CA LYS A 76 15.74 7.14 9.09
C LYS A 76 15.76 8.58 9.63
N PRO A 77 16.53 8.87 10.71
CA PRO A 77 16.71 10.26 11.16
C PRO A 77 17.49 11.06 10.11
N ALA A 78 17.11 12.32 9.91
CA ALA A 78 17.77 13.24 8.98
C ALA A 78 19.28 13.38 9.30
N PRO A 79 20.18 13.49 8.30
CA PRO A 79 21.57 13.84 8.56
C PRO A 79 21.62 15.26 9.15
N GLY A 80 22.02 15.36 10.42
CA GLY A 80 22.12 16.64 11.13
C GLY A 80 23.11 17.62 10.48
N PRO A 81 22.98 18.93 10.75
CA PRO A 81 23.79 19.96 10.10
C PRO A 81 25.25 19.83 10.54
N GLN A 82 26.17 19.66 9.59
CA GLN A 82 27.61 19.62 9.83
C GLN A 82 28.09 21.02 10.26
N GLY A 83 28.33 21.19 11.56
CA GLY A 83 28.94 22.40 12.11
C GLY A 83 30.37 22.58 11.60
N LYS A 84 30.60 23.60 10.77
CA LYS A 84 31.93 24.09 10.41
C LYS A 84 32.65 24.54 11.70
N LYS A 85 33.60 23.73 12.19
CA LYS A 85 34.53 24.16 13.23
C LYS A 85 35.49 25.20 12.63
N LEU A 86 35.23 26.47 12.91
CA LEU A 86 36.19 27.55 12.68
C LEU A 86 37.38 27.34 13.63
N LYS A 87 38.56 27.06 13.06
CA LYS A 87 39.82 26.99 13.79
C LYS A 87 40.20 28.40 14.23
N ALA A 88 40.15 28.69 15.54
CA ALA A 88 40.78 29.86 16.12
C ALA A 88 42.28 29.59 16.26
N LYS A 89 43.09 30.41 15.59
CA LYS A 89 44.55 30.45 15.67
C LYS A 89 44.92 31.49 16.74
N ARG A 90 45.54 31.06 17.84
CA ARG A 90 46.36 31.87 18.73
C ARG A 90 47.46 30.99 19.30
#